data_AF-A0A1V1NQJ5-F1
#
_entry.id   AF-A0A1V1NQJ5-F1
#
_cell.length_a   1.000
_cell.length_b   1.000
_cell.length_c   1.000
_cell.angle_alpha   90.00
_cell.angle_beta   90.00
_cell.angle_gamma   90.00
#
_symmetry.space_group_name_H-M   'P 1'
#
loop_
_entity.id
_entity.type
_entity.pdbx_description
1 polymer ?
#
loop_
_entity_poly.entity_id
_entity_poly.type
_entity_poly.pdbx_seq_one_letter_code
_entity_poly.pdbx_strand_id
1 'polypeptide(L)'
;EAEYHSYLLLIKERNDIVSFVIGNDGGNFCSQCPVVVLDHEIFSAMALTGAVSEDAVFMVSGIINLKAIPEDKRHVPIGEDGNPIPLVEFLANKKKRSPKRSPVGKRNRRKSKKEKTLSKRS
;
A
#
# COMPACT_ATOMS: atom_id res chain seq x y z
N GLU A 1 -13.12 20.52 13.88
CA GLU A 1 -12.77 19.76 15.09
C GLU A 1 -11.82 18.63 14.71
N ALA A 2 -10.93 18.23 15.61
CA ALA A 2 -10.14 17.03 15.43
C ALA A 2 -11.04 15.83 15.74
N GLU A 3 -11.12 14.85 14.83
CA GLU A 3 -11.98 13.69 15.00
C GLU A 3 -11.11 12.46 15.35
N TYR A 4 -11.51 11.72 16.38
CA TYR A 4 -10.79 10.52 16.80
C TYR A 4 -11.11 9.34 15.89
N HIS A 5 -10.09 8.76 15.26
CA HIS A 5 -10.23 7.63 14.36
C HIS A 5 -9.16 6.57 14.62
N SER A 6 -9.44 5.35 14.17
CA SER A 6 -8.45 4.26 14.17
C SER A 6 -7.75 4.18 12.82
N TYR A 7 -6.43 4.06 12.83
CA TYR A 7 -5.60 4.01 11.64
C TYR A 7 -4.77 2.74 11.62
N LEU A 8 -4.55 2.19 10.42
CA LEU A 8 -3.56 1.15 10.18
C LEU A 8 -2.22 1.82 9.88
N LEU A 9 -1.27 1.70 10.80
CA LEU A 9 0.08 2.21 10.64
C LEU A 9 1.02 1.07 10.25
N LEU A 10 1.84 1.30 9.22
CA LEU A 10 2.93 0.43 8.81
C LEU A 10 4.24 1.09 9.18
N ILE A 11 5.11 0.37 9.86
CA ILE A 11 6.50 0.76 10.07
C ILE A 11 7.39 -0.16 9.25
N LYS A 12 8.32 0.44 8.51
CA LYS A 12 9.39 -0.25 7.82
C LYS A 12 10.70 0.04 8.52
N GLU A 13 11.36 -1.02 8.97
CA GLU A 13 12.70 -0.97 9.52
C GLU A 13 13.60 -1.96 8.78
N ARG A 14 14.64 -1.45 8.11
CA ARG A 14 15.51 -2.25 7.23
C ARG A 14 14.70 -3.06 6.20
N ASN A 15 14.53 -4.35 6.45
CA ASN A 15 13.80 -5.30 5.59
C ASN A 15 12.47 -5.77 6.18
N ASP A 16 12.16 -5.39 7.42
CA ASP A 16 10.96 -5.81 8.12
C ASP A 16 9.88 -4.73 8.01
N ILE A 17 8.64 -5.18 7.80
CA ILE A 17 7.46 -4.32 7.82
C ILE A 17 6.54 -4.86 8.89
N VAL A 18 6.24 -4.02 9.87
CA VAL A 18 5.31 -4.34 10.95
C VAL A 18 4.10 -3.44 10.82
N SER A 19 2.92 -4.01 11.00
CA SER A 19 1.65 -3.29 10.99
C SER A 19 1.03 -3.29 12.38
N PHE A 20 0.46 -2.16 12.80
CA PHE A 20 -0.32 -2.09 14.02
C PHE A 20 -1.43 -1.05 13.90
N VAL A 21 -2.42 -1.17 14.80
CA VAL A 21 -3.56 -0.27 14.87
C VAL A 21 -3.29 0.80 15.91
N ILE A 22 -3.47 2.06 15.53
CA ILE A 22 -3.38 3.20 16.44
C ILE A 22 -4.71 3.95 16.45
N GLY A 23 -5.04 4.57 17.57
CA GLY A 23 -6.17 5.49 17.69
C GLY A 23 -5.68 6.87 18.09
N ASN A 24 -5.96 7.88 17.28
CA ASN A 24 -5.63 9.28 17.56
C ASN A 24 -6.59 10.23 16.82
N ASP A 25 -6.47 11.52 17.12
CA ASP A 25 -7.20 12.63 16.51
C ASP A 25 -6.34 13.45 15.54
N GLY A 26 -5.20 12.90 15.09
CA GLY A 26 -4.27 13.56 14.18
C GLY A 26 -4.71 13.57 12.72
N GLY A 27 -5.91 13.08 12.40
CA GLY A 27 -6.48 13.15 11.06
C GLY A 27 -7.73 14.03 11.00
N ASN A 28 -7.87 14.75 9.91
CA ASN A 28 -9.00 15.64 9.66
C ASN A 28 -9.60 15.38 8.26
N PHE A 29 -10.91 15.11 8.23
CA PHE A 29 -11.66 14.94 7.00
C PHE A 29 -12.01 16.31 6.41
N CYS A 30 -11.62 16.52 5.16
CA CYS A 30 -12.03 17.70 4.43
C CYS A 30 -13.54 17.69 4.22
N SER A 31 -14.25 18.69 4.77
CA SER A 31 -15.71 18.79 4.62
C SER A 31 -16.16 19.06 3.18
N GLN A 32 -15.26 19.52 2.32
CA GLN A 32 -15.53 19.90 0.94
C GLN A 32 -14.86 18.99 -0.10
N CYS A 33 -14.12 17.97 0.33
CA CYS A 33 -13.35 17.11 -0.57
C CYS A 33 -13.09 15.71 0.01
N PRO A 34 -12.99 14.65 -0.81
CA PRO A 34 -12.81 13.28 -0.33
C PRO A 34 -11.34 13.00 0.03
N VAL A 35 -10.76 13.84 0.87
CA VAL A 35 -9.36 13.79 1.30
C VAL A 35 -9.30 13.81 2.82
N VAL A 36 -8.37 13.04 3.36
CA VAL A 36 -8.01 13.08 4.78
C VAL A 36 -6.64 13.72 4.88
N VAL A 37 -6.53 14.75 5.71
CA VAL A 37 -5.27 15.39 6.05
C VAL A 37 -4.75 14.75 7.33
N LEU A 38 -3.50 14.32 7.33
CA LEU A 38 -2.86 13.64 8.45
C LEU A 38 -1.74 14.53 9.01
N ASP A 39 -1.74 14.72 10.32
CA ASP A 39 -0.71 15.46 11.04
C ASP A 39 0.56 14.61 11.19
N HIS A 40 1.60 15.01 10.48
CA HIS A 40 2.84 14.25 10.45
C HIS A 40 3.47 14.10 11.83
N GLU A 41 3.42 15.11 12.69
CA GLU A 41 4.07 15.08 14.00
C GLU A 41 3.40 14.06 14.92
N ILE A 42 2.07 14.02 14.91
CA ILE A 42 1.28 13.04 15.68
C ILE A 42 1.58 11.61 15.20
N PHE A 43 1.55 11.36 13.89
CA PHE A 43 1.80 10.01 13.36
C PHE A 43 3.26 9.59 13.50
N SER A 44 4.21 10.52 13.40
CA SER A 44 5.64 10.26 13.62
C SER A 44 5.91 9.87 15.08
N ALA A 45 5.34 10.61 16.04
CA ALA A 45 5.46 10.27 17.45
C ALA A 45 4.89 8.88 17.76
N MET A 46 3.73 8.54 17.18
CA MET A 46 3.14 7.20 17.33
C MET A 46 3.99 6.12 16.65
N ALA A 47 4.60 6.41 15.51
CA ALA A 47 5.48 5.47 14.83
C ALA A 47 6.72 5.13 15.70
N LEU A 48 7.31 6.13 16.35
CA LEU A 48 8.45 5.89 17.24
C LEU A 48 8.12 4.95 18.41
N THR A 49 6.86 4.89 18.86
CA THR A 49 6.46 3.93 19.92
C THR A 49 6.51 2.48 19.45
N GLY A 50 6.38 2.22 18.15
CA GLY A 50 6.42 0.88 17.54
C GLY A 50 7.73 0.56 16.82
N ALA A 51 8.62 1.54 16.67
CA ALA A 51 9.90 1.38 15.99
C ALA A 51 11.01 0.95 16.97
N VAL A 52 11.96 0.14 16.49
CA VAL A 52 13.18 -0.20 17.27
C VAL A 52 14.30 0.81 17.00
N SER A 53 14.24 1.52 15.88
CA SER A 53 15.23 2.50 15.43
C SER A 53 14.60 3.84 15.04
N GLU A 54 15.35 4.93 15.25
CA GLU A 54 14.99 6.27 14.79
C GLU A 54 14.97 6.40 13.25
N ASP A 55 15.65 5.49 12.53
CA ASP A 55 15.68 5.45 11.06
C ASP A 55 14.42 4.79 10.45
N ALA A 56 13.47 4.37 11.29
CA ALA A 56 12.27 3.70 10.84
C ALA A 56 11.36 4.66 10.05
N VAL A 57 10.83 4.16 8.93
CA VAL A 57 9.91 4.93 8.07
C VAL A 57 8.50 4.42 8.31
N PHE A 58 7.54 5.33 8.47
CA PHE A 58 6.15 4.95 8.65
C PHE A 58 5.26 5.33 7.46
N MET A 59 4.14 4.65 7.35
CA MET A 59 3.07 4.94 6.40
C MET A 59 1.72 4.64 7.03
N VAL A 60 0.78 5.58 6.91
CA VAL A 60 -0.62 5.33 7.25
C VAL A 60 -1.27 4.64 6.05
N SER A 61 -1.58 3.35 6.18
CA SER A 61 -2.14 2.53 5.11
C SER A 61 -3.64 2.73 4.93
N GLY A 62 -4.35 3.19 5.95
CA GLY A 62 -5.78 3.44 5.87
C GLY A 62 -6.43 3.70 7.22
N ILE A 63 -7.72 4.04 7.17
CA ILE A 63 -8.58 4.23 8.35
C ILE A 63 -9.35 2.94 8.58
N ILE A 64 -9.50 2.55 9.84
CA ILE A 64 -10.14 1.30 10.25
C ILE A 64 -11.53 1.61 10.82
N ASN A 65 -12.56 0.97 10.27
CA ASN A 65 -13.91 0.99 10.79
C ASN A 65 -14.14 -0.20 11.74
N LEU A 66 -13.77 -0.04 13.02
CA LEU A 66 -13.95 -1.09 14.02
C LEU A 66 -15.43 -1.49 14.23
N LYS A 67 -16.38 -0.60 13.89
CA LYS A 67 -17.82 -0.91 13.97
C LYS A 67 -18.28 -1.91 12.90
N ALA A 68 -17.49 -2.12 11.86
CA ALA A 68 -17.77 -3.13 10.84
C ALA A 68 -17.41 -4.56 11.30
N ILE A 69 -16.74 -4.72 12.45
CA ILE A 69 -16.41 -6.05 13.00
C ILE A 69 -17.68 -6.66 13.63
N PRO A 70 -18.13 -7.83 13.14
CA PRO A 70 -19.27 -8.55 13.72
C PRO A 70 -19.04 -8.90 15.19
N GLU A 71 -20.10 -8.90 16.01
CA GLU A 71 -19.99 -9.14 17.45
C GLU A 71 -19.38 -10.51 17.77
N ASP A 72 -19.77 -11.52 16.98
CA ASP A 72 -19.27 -12.89 17.04
C ASP A 72 -17.78 -13.01 16.67
N LYS A 73 -17.17 -11.97 16.09
CA LYS A 73 -15.76 -11.96 15.68
C LYS A 73 -14.87 -11.02 16.49
N ARG A 74 -15.43 -10.28 17.45
CA ARG A 74 -14.65 -9.33 18.29
C ARG A 74 -13.53 -9.98 19.11
N HIS A 75 -13.66 -11.28 19.37
CA HIS A 75 -12.66 -12.06 20.10
C HIS A 75 -11.55 -12.62 19.19
N VAL A 76 -11.73 -12.57 17.87
CA VAL A 76 -10.75 -13.04 16.89
C VAL A 76 -9.80 -11.89 16.57
N PRO A 77 -8.48 -12.09 16.54
CA PRO A 77 -7.53 -11.04 16.15
C PRO A 77 -7.85 -10.45 14.77
N ILE A 78 -7.77 -9.13 14.66
CA ILE A 78 -8.01 -8.43 13.39
C ILE A 78 -6.84 -8.72 12.44
N GLY A 79 -7.14 -9.08 11.20
CA GLY A 79 -6.16 -9.43 10.17
C GLY A 79 -5.96 -10.94 9.98
N GLU A 80 -6.60 -11.78 10.81
CA GLU A 80 -6.57 -13.24 10.65
C GLU A 80 -7.64 -13.78 9.68
N ASP A 81 -7.47 -15.04 9.28
CA ASP A 81 -8.43 -15.77 8.46
C ASP A 81 -9.81 -15.77 9.13
N GLY A 82 -10.75 -15.03 8.52
CA GLY A 82 -12.12 -14.88 9.02
C GLY A 82 -12.43 -13.55 9.71
N ASN A 83 -11.43 -12.75 10.09
CA ASN A 83 -11.61 -11.39 10.63
C ASN A 83 -10.68 -10.37 9.92
N PRO A 84 -10.99 -9.99 8.67
CA PRO A 84 -10.12 -9.09 7.90
C PRO A 84 -10.06 -7.68 8.52
N ILE A 85 -9.00 -6.93 8.22
CA ILE A 85 -8.88 -5.52 8.64
C ILE A 85 -9.99 -4.70 7.96
N PRO A 86 -10.93 -4.09 8.71
CA PRO A 86 -12.06 -3.40 8.14
C PRO A 86 -11.67 -1.98 7.70
N LEU A 87 -11.01 -1.85 6.56
CA LEU A 87 -10.59 -0.56 6.02
C LEU A 87 -11.80 0.25 5.52
N VAL A 88 -11.79 1.56 5.78
CA VAL A 88 -12.76 2.50 5.21
C VAL A 88 -12.54 2.59 3.71
N GLU A 89 -13.62 2.41 2.94
CA GLU A 89 -13.58 2.58 1.49
C GLU A 89 -13.57 4.06 1.12
N PHE A 90 -12.52 4.49 0.42
CA PHE A 90 -12.50 5.81 -0.21
C PHE A 90 -13.36 5.80 -1.48
N LEU A 91 -14.06 6.91 -1.73
CA LEU A 91 -14.81 7.10 -2.96
C LEU A 91 -13.86 6.94 -4.15
N ALA A 92 -13.95 5.77 -4.81
CA ALA A 92 -13.17 5.52 -6.00
C ALA A 92 -13.58 6.58 -7.03
N ASN A 93 -12.68 7.52 -7.33
CA ASN A 93 -12.77 8.26 -8.58
C ASN A 93 -12.91 7.20 -9.67
N LYS A 94 -14.11 7.08 -10.29
CA LYS A 94 -14.52 6.01 -11.21
C LYS A 94 -13.64 5.86 -12.47
N LYS A 95 -12.50 6.54 -12.54
CA LYS A 95 -11.45 6.32 -13.53
C LYS A 95 -10.55 5.20 -13.03
N LYS A 96 -10.98 3.96 -13.22
CA LYS A 96 -10.10 2.77 -13.16
C LYS A 96 -8.91 3.04 -14.10
N ARG A 97 -7.77 3.46 -13.56
CA ARG A 97 -6.51 3.44 -14.29
C ARG A 97 -6.10 1.98 -14.37
N SER A 98 -6.54 1.30 -15.43
CA SER A 98 -6.03 -0.02 -15.77
C SER A 98 -4.50 0.09 -15.91
N PRO A 99 -3.70 -0.72 -15.21
CA PRO A 99 -2.26 -0.73 -15.43
C PRO A 99 -2.01 -1.09 -16.89
N LYS A 100 -1.44 -0.16 -17.68
CA LYS A 100 -0.95 -0.46 -19.02
C LYS A 100 0.20 -1.44 -18.86
N ARG A 101 -0.09 -2.75 -19.01
CA ARG A 101 0.95 -3.75 -19.26
C ARG A 101 1.62 -3.37 -20.57
N SER A 102 2.84 -2.85 -20.51
CA SER A 102 3.69 -2.72 -21.69
C SER A 102 3.90 -4.12 -22.27
N PRO A 103 3.68 -4.34 -23.58
CA PRO A 103 3.91 -5.65 -24.16
C PRO A 103 5.41 -5.94 -24.11
N VAL A 104 5.78 -6.98 -23.36
CA VAL A 104 7.13 -7.54 -23.33
C VAL A 104 7.47 -7.97 -24.75
N GLY A 105 8.38 -7.23 -25.39
CA GLY A 105 8.81 -7.48 -26.76
C GLY A 105 9.38 -8.88 -26.92
N LYS A 106 8.72 -9.72 -27.71
CA LYS A 106 9.25 -11.01 -28.18
C LYS A 106 10.50 -10.74 -29.03
N ARG A 107 11.69 -10.87 -28.43
CA ARG A 107 12.98 -10.79 -29.12
C ARG A 107 13.12 -12.03 -30.01
N ASN A 108 12.78 -11.88 -31.29
CA ASN A 108 12.86 -12.96 -32.28
C ASN A 108 14.31 -13.43 -32.49
N ARG A 109 14.56 -14.68 -32.09
CA ARG A 109 15.80 -15.42 -32.25
C ARG A 109 15.89 -15.93 -33.71
N ARG A 110 16.53 -15.19 -34.62
CA ARG A 110 16.90 -15.72 -35.96
C ARG A 110 18.29 -16.33 -35.91
N LYS A 111 18.36 -17.66 -35.80
CA LYS A 111 19.52 -18.48 -36.20
C LYS A 111 19.09 -19.38 -37.36
N SER A 112 19.73 -19.23 -38.53
CA SER A 112 20.43 -20.31 -39.25
C SER A 112 20.55 -20.08 -40.78
N LYS A 113 21.77 -20.35 -41.26
CA LYS A 113 22.16 -20.97 -42.55
C LYS A 113 21.81 -20.27 -43.87
N LYS A 114 22.84 -19.83 -44.61
CA LYS A 114 23.42 -20.65 -45.71
C LYS A 114 24.77 -20.09 -46.21
N GLU A 115 25.70 -21.01 -46.33
CA GLU A 115 27.06 -20.89 -46.87
C GLU A 115 27.05 -21.21 -48.39
N LYS A 116 28.12 -20.81 -49.11
CA LYS A 116 28.53 -21.12 -50.50
C LYS A 116 27.89 -20.22 -51.59
N THR A 117 28.60 -19.65 -52.57
CA THR A 117 29.84 -20.10 -53.26
C THR A 117 30.43 -19.00 -54.17
N LEU A 118 31.76 -18.92 -54.19
CA LEU A 118 32.69 -18.77 -55.33
C LEU A 118 32.59 -17.62 -56.37
N SER A 119 33.72 -16.89 -56.46
CA SER A 119 34.60 -16.78 -57.65
C SER A 119 34.47 -15.59 -58.62
N LYS A 120 35.56 -14.80 -58.64
CA LYS A 120 36.25 -14.18 -59.79
C LYS A 120 35.66 -12.95 -60.50
N ARG A 121 36.62 -12.12 -60.95
CA ARG A 121 36.60 -10.97 -61.89
C ARG A 121 36.54 -9.62 -61.18
N SER A 122 37.45 -8.68 -61.38
CA SER A 122 38.67 -8.56 -62.19
C SER A 122 39.53 -7.45 -61.59
#